data_AF-A0A7V8X5F3-F1
#
_entry.id   AF-A0A7V8X5F3-F1
#
_cell.length_a   1.000
_cell.length_b   1.000
_cell.length_c   1.000
_cell.angle_alpha   90.00
_cell.angle_beta   90.00
_cell.angle_gamma   90.00
#
_symmetry.space_group_name_H-M   'P 1'
#
loop_
_entity.id
_entity.type
_entity.pdbx_description
1 polymer ?
#
loop_
_entity_poly.entity_id
_entity_poly.type
_entity_poly.pdbx_seq_one_letter_code
_entity_poly.pdbx_strand_id
1 'polypeptide(L)' 'FFGGNSDAASMHLVRSGIPVGIVNIARRYSHSPVEMLDLNDAMGAFMVLGAAALRFDARTDISFLGR' A
#
# COMPACT_ATOMS: atom_id res chain seq x y z
N PHE A 1 18.95 -4.26 -6.90
CA PHE A 1 17.71 -3.60 -7.35
C PHE A 1 17.18 -4.35 -8.56
N PHE A 2 16.16 -5.19 -8.36
CA PHE A 2 15.40 -5.86 -9.41
C PHE A 2 13.92 -5.55 -9.16
N GLY A 3 13.22 -4.97 -10.13
CA GLY A 3 11.78 -5.23 -10.31
C GLY A 3 10.73 -4.45 -9.49
N GLY A 4 10.84 -3.12 -9.39
CA GLY A 4 9.74 -2.25 -8.95
C GLY A 4 10.07 -1.40 -7.72
N ASN A 5 9.63 -0.13 -7.75
CA ASN A 5 9.82 0.82 -6.66
C ASN A 5 8.48 1.51 -6.34
N SER A 6 8.34 2.05 -5.12
CA SER A 6 7.19 2.84 -4.69
C SER A 6 7.71 4.08 -3.93
N ASP A 7 6.87 5.10 -3.79
CA ASP A 7 7.20 6.32 -3.02
C ASP A 7 7.61 5.99 -1.58
N ALA A 8 7.12 4.87 -1.04
CA ALA A 8 7.51 4.33 0.25
C ALA A 8 9.02 4.15 0.41
N ALA A 9 9.76 3.86 -0.66
CA ALA A 9 11.22 3.70 -0.62
C ALA A 9 11.94 4.99 -0.23
N SER A 10 11.35 6.15 -0.53
CA SER A 10 11.88 7.45 -0.10
C SER A 10 11.19 7.96 1.15
N MET A 11 9.88 7.76 1.30
CA MET A 11 9.10 8.25 2.45
C MET A 11 9.59 7.70 3.79
N HIS A 12 9.93 6.41 3.86
CA HIS A 12 10.35 5.81 5.14
C HIS A 12 11.71 6.32 5.62
N LEU A 13 12.51 6.96 4.75
CA LEU A 13 13.84 7.51 5.06
C LEU A 13 13.79 8.96 5.52
N VAL A 14 12.62 9.61 5.52
CA VAL A 14 12.50 11.02 5.88
C VAL A 14 12.76 11.20 7.38
N ARG A 15 13.65 12.15 7.73
CA ARG A 15 14.07 12.50 9.11
C ARG A 15 14.62 11.28 9.87
N SER A 16 14.07 10.98 11.05
CA SER A 16 14.40 9.80 11.86
C SER A 16 13.68 8.53 11.39
N GLY A 17 13.07 8.57 10.21
CA GLY A 17 12.22 7.53 9.66
C GLY A 17 10.75 7.73 10.00
N ILE A 18 9.89 7.31 9.07
CA ILE A 18 8.44 7.32 9.23
C ILE A 18 7.97 5.89 8.91
N PRO A 19 7.17 5.25 9.79
CA PRO A 19 6.53 3.99 9.46
C PRO A 19 5.64 4.14 8.22
N VAL A 20 5.89 3.33 7.19
CA VAL A 20 5.12 3.35 5.94
C VAL A 20 4.69 1.93 5.60
N GLY A 21 3.43 1.79 5.19
CA GLY A 21 2.89 0.58 4.58
C GLY A 21 2.36 0.89 3.19
N ILE A 22 2.31 -0.12 2.31
CA ILE A 22 1.83 0.02 0.94
C ILE A 22 0.62 -0.90 0.76
N VAL A 23 -0.47 -0.36 0.21
CA VAL A 23 -1.60 -1.15 -0.29
C VAL A 23 -1.60 -1.04 -1.81
N ASN A 24 -1.26 -2.12 -2.49
CA ASN A 24 -1.20 -2.18 -3.95
C ASN A 24 -2.44 -2.90 -4.52
N ILE A 25 -2.83 -2.50 -5.72
CA ILE A 25 -3.85 -3.18 -6.54
C ILE A 25 -3.11 -3.90 -7.67
N ALA A 26 -3.37 -5.19 -7.84
CA ALA A 26 -2.78 -5.96 -8.94
C ALA A 26 -3.25 -5.39 -10.29
N ARG A 27 -2.31 -5.05 -11.17
CA ARG A 27 -2.60 -4.45 -12.48
C ARG A 27 -1.88 -5.19 -13.60
N ARG A 28 -2.47 -5.15 -14.79
CA ARG A 28 -1.86 -5.60 -16.05
C ARG A 28 -1.59 -4.40 -16.96
N TYR A 29 -0.50 -4.49 -17.70
CA TYR A 29 -0.05 -3.48 -18.68
C TYR A 29 0.25 -2.11 -18.06
N SER A 30 0.80 -2.09 -16.84
CA SER A 30 1.26 -0.86 -16.18
C SER A 30 2.15 -0.04 -17.11
N HIS A 31 1.92 1.28 -17.16
CA HIS A 31 2.62 2.22 -18.07
C HIS A 31 2.28 2.08 -19.56
N SER A 32 1.16 1.45 -19.90
CA SER A 32 0.61 1.49 -21.25
C SER A 32 -0.59 2.44 -21.35
N PRO A 33 -0.99 2.87 -22.57
CA PRO A 33 -2.19 3.69 -22.74
C PRO A 33 -3.50 3.01 -22.27
N VAL A 34 -3.49 1.69 -22.09
CA VAL A 34 -4.65 0.90 -21.64
C VAL A 34 -4.20 -0.06 -20.54
N GLU A 35 -4.50 0.29 -19.29
CA GLU A 35 -4.25 -0.58 -18.13
C GLU A 35 -5.51 -1.36 -17.75
N MET A 36 -5.32 -2.52 -17.10
CA MET A 36 -6.42 -3.34 -16.59
C MET A 36 -6.19 -3.74 -15.14
N LEU A 37 -7.28 -3.86 -14.38
CA LEU A 37 -7.32 -4.32 -12.99
C LEU A 37 -8.69 -4.94 -12.68
N ASP A 38 -8.80 -5.68 -11.58
CA ASP A 38 -10.08 -6.19 -11.07
C ASP A 38 -10.76 -5.12 -10.20
N LEU A 39 -12.02 -4.79 -10.50
CA LEU A 39 -12.80 -3.82 -9.72
C LEU A 39 -13.03 -4.27 -8.27
N ASN A 40 -13.10 -5.58 -8.02
CA ASN A 40 -13.22 -6.11 -6.67
C ASN A 40 -11.94 -5.87 -5.87
N ASP A 41 -10.77 -5.98 -6.49
CA ASP A 41 -9.49 -5.66 -5.84
C ASP A 41 -9.40 -4.17 -5.52
N ALA A 42 -9.88 -3.29 -6.42
CA ALA A 42 -9.94 -1.86 -6.15
C ALA A 42 -10.87 -1.53 -4.97
N MET A 43 -12.04 -2.17 -4.91
CA MET A 43 -12.96 -2.01 -3.78
C MET A 43 -12.38 -2.56 -2.47
N GLY A 44 -11.72 -3.72 -2.53
CA GLY A 44 -10.99 -4.30 -1.41
C GLY A 44 -9.92 -3.37 -0.86
N ALA A 45 -9.07 -2.82 -1.74
CA ALA A 45 -8.04 -1.86 -1.38
C ALA A 45 -8.64 -0.59 -0.76
N PHE A 46 -9.76 -0.08 -1.30
CA PHE A 46 -10.46 1.06 -0.73
C PHE A 46 -10.97 0.79 0.68
N MET A 47 -11.57 -0.40 0.93
CA MET A 47 -12.04 -0.76 2.26
C MET A 47 -10.89 -0.84 3.28
N VAL A 48 -9.76 -1.45 2.91
CA VAL A 48 -8.56 -1.52 3.76
C VAL A 48 -8.02 -0.12 4.05
N LEU A 49 -7.85 0.71 3.02
CA LEU A 49 -7.33 2.07 3.17
C LEU A 49 -8.28 2.93 4.02
N GLY A 50 -9.59 2.83 3.82
CA GLY A 50 -10.59 3.55 4.61
C GLY A 50 -10.59 3.10 6.07
N ALA A 51 -10.49 1.80 6.34
CA ALA A 51 -10.35 1.29 7.70
C ALA A 51 -9.08 1.81 8.37
N ALA A 52 -7.95 1.83 7.67
CA ALA A 52 -6.70 2.38 8.19
C ALA A 52 -6.81 3.90 8.44
N ALA A 53 -7.26 4.68 7.46
CA ALA A 53 -7.31 6.14 7.58
C ALA A 53 -8.27 6.61 8.70
N LEU A 54 -9.35 5.87 8.95
CA LEU A 54 -10.42 6.30 9.87
C LEU A 54 -10.36 5.65 11.25
N ARG A 55 -9.70 4.50 11.41
CA ARG A 55 -9.75 3.71 12.65
C ARG A 55 -8.39 3.28 13.18
N PHE A 56 -7.30 3.54 12.45
CA PHE A 56 -5.98 3.14 12.89
C PHE A 56 -5.55 4.03 14.07
N ASP A 57 -5.30 3.38 15.20
CA ASP A 57 -4.90 4.01 16.45
C ASP A 57 -3.79 3.20 17.13
N ALA A 58 -3.36 3.65 18.32
CA ALA A 58 -2.30 2.99 19.07
C ALA A 58 -2.60 1.54 19.50
N ARG A 59 -3.85 1.06 19.35
CA ARG A 59 -4.27 -0.31 19.68
C ARG A 59 -4.38 -1.23 18.48
N THR A 60 -4.12 -0.72 17.27
CA THR A 60 -4.19 -1.54 16.05
C THR A 60 -3.06 -2.57 16.03
N ASP A 61 -3.42 -3.85 16.09
CA ASP A 61 -2.46 -4.95 16.09
C ASP A 61 -2.05 -5.31 14.64
N ILE A 62 -0.78 -5.10 14.34
CA ILE A 62 -0.14 -5.47 13.08
C ILE A 62 0.96 -6.52 13.28
N SER A 63 0.98 -7.21 14.42
CA SER A 63 2.00 -8.21 14.77
C SER A 63 2.10 -9.36 13.77
N PHE A 64 1.02 -9.64 13.02
CA PHE A 64 1.02 -10.64 11.95
C PHE A 64 1.96 -10.29 10.78
N LEU A 65 2.31 -9.01 10.58
CA LEU A 65 3.28 -8.59 9.54
C LEU A 65 4.74 -8.82 9.95
N GLY A 66 5.00 -9.00 11.25
CA GLY A 66 6.34 -9.19 11.80
C GLY A 66 6.75 -10.65 12.03
N ARG A 67 5.92 -11.61 11.60
CA ARG A 67 6.20 -13.05 11.69
C ARG A 67 6.65 -13.63 10.35
#